data_AF-A0A0V0GQB8-F1
#
_entry.id   AF-A0A0V0GQB8-F1
#
_cell.length_a   1.000
_cell.length_b   1.000
_cell.length_c   1.000
_cell.angle_alpha   90.00
_cell.angle_beta   90.00
_cell.angle_gamma   90.00
#
_symmetry.space_group_name_H-M   'P 1'
#
loop_
_entity.id
_entity.type
_entity.pdbx_description
1 polymer ?
#
loop_
_entity_poly.entity_id
_entity_poly.type
_entity_poly.pdbx_seq_one_letter_code
_entity_poly.pdbx_strand_id
1 'polypeptide(L)'
;MVPGGIRMGTPALTSRGFLEEDFVKVADFFDAAVKIAVKVKAETQGTKLKDFVATLESSAPIKSEIAKLRHDVEEYAKQFPTIGFEKETMKYKN
;
A
#
# COMPACT_ATOMS: atom_id res chain seq x y z
N MET A 1 7.25 23.13 7.01
CA MET A 1 5.81 22.85 6.79
C MET A 1 5.63 21.34 6.82
N VAL A 2 4.76 20.81 7.69
CA VAL A 2 4.49 19.36 7.78
C VAL A 2 3.11 19.12 7.18
N PRO A 3 2.99 18.37 6.06
CA PRO A 3 1.70 18.10 5.45
C PRO A 3 0.84 17.19 6.33
N GLY A 4 -0.46 17.49 6.44
CA GLY A 4 -1.41 16.76 7.27
C GLY A 4 -2.35 15.81 6.53
N GLY A 5 -2.20 15.64 5.21
CA GLY A 5 -3.12 14.85 4.40
C GLY A 5 -2.44 14.18 3.20
N ILE A 6 -3.16 13.24 2.59
CA ILE A 6 -2.71 12.43 1.45
C ILE A 6 -3.65 12.70 0.26
N ARG A 7 -3.11 12.94 -0.93
CA ARG A 7 -3.87 13.08 -2.18
C ARG A 7 -3.76 11.79 -2.99
N MET A 8 -4.90 11.22 -3.37
CA MET A 8 -5.00 10.04 -4.24
C MET A 8 -5.86 10.37 -5.47
N GLY A 9 -5.69 9.60 -6.55
CA GLY A 9 -6.45 9.79 -7.79
C GLY A 9 -6.66 8.47 -8.53
N THR A 10 -7.69 8.42 -9.35
CA THR A 10 -8.14 7.24 -10.10
C THR A 10 -7.53 7.04 -11.51
N PRO A 11 -7.03 8.06 -12.25
CA PRO A 11 -6.73 7.91 -13.68
C PRO A 11 -5.82 6.74 -14.06
N ALA A 12 -4.77 6.48 -13.28
CA ALA A 12 -3.81 5.42 -13.59
C ALA A 12 -4.42 4.01 -13.47
N LEU A 13 -5.27 3.77 -12.46
CA LEU A 13 -5.90 2.48 -12.24
C LEU A 13 -7.10 2.29 -13.17
N THR A 14 -7.86 3.35 -13.46
CA THR A 14 -8.93 3.31 -14.47
C THR A 14 -8.39 2.97 -15.85
N SER A 15 -7.21 3.49 -16.24
CA SER A 15 -6.54 3.08 -17.49
C SER A 15 -6.19 1.59 -17.53
N ARG A 16 -6.08 0.92 -16.37
CA ARG A 16 -5.86 -0.53 -16.26
C ARG A 16 -7.16 -1.33 -16.20
N GLY A 17 -8.33 -0.67 -16.22
CA GLY A 17 -9.64 -1.32 -16.18
C GLY A 17 -10.27 -1.41 -14.78
N PHE A 18 -9.78 -0.67 -13.79
CA PHE A 18 -10.46 -0.59 -12.49
C PHE A 18 -11.81 0.13 -12.63
N LEU A 19 -12.85 -0.48 -12.07
CA LEU A 19 -14.21 0.04 -11.95
C LEU A 19 -14.51 0.47 -10.52
N GLU A 20 -15.74 0.92 -10.26
CA GLU A 20 -16.17 1.48 -8.98
C GLU A 20 -15.94 0.52 -7.81
N GLU A 21 -16.28 -0.77 -7.96
CA GLU A 21 -16.07 -1.80 -6.93
C GLU A 21 -14.58 -2.00 -6.60
N ASP A 22 -13.70 -1.89 -7.60
CA ASP A 22 -12.26 -1.98 -7.39
C ASP A 22 -11.74 -0.79 -6.58
N PHE A 23 -12.33 0.39 -6.77
CA PHE A 23 -11.95 1.58 -5.98
C PHE A 23 -12.45 1.51 -4.52
N VAL A 24 -13.57 0.82 -4.26
CA VAL A 24 -13.94 0.46 -2.88
C VAL A 24 -12.84 -0.41 -2.27
N LYS A 25 -12.33 -1.39 -3.02
CA LYS A 25 -11.23 -2.24 -2.55
C LYS A 25 -9.92 -1.47 -2.32
N VAL A 26 -9.60 -0.51 -3.19
CA VAL A 26 -8.45 0.39 -2.99
C VAL A 26 -8.60 1.21 -1.71
N ALA A 27 -9.81 1.69 -1.41
CA ALA A 27 -10.08 2.41 -0.17
C ALA A 27 -9.92 1.51 1.07
N ASP A 28 -10.36 0.24 1.01
CA ASP A 28 -10.16 -0.74 2.08
C ASP A 28 -8.67 -1.00 2.35
N PHE A 29 -7.87 -1.16 1.28
CA PHE A 29 -6.41 -1.32 1.42
C PHE A 29 -5.74 -0.08 2.01
N PHE A 30 -6.20 1.12 1.61
CA PHE A 30 -5.70 2.37 2.18
C PHE A 30 -6.04 2.49 3.67
N ASP A 31 -7.28 2.19 4.07
CA ASP A 31 -7.70 2.19 5.47
C ASP A 31 -6.89 1.17 6.31
N ALA A 32 -6.65 -0.03 5.77
CA ALA A 32 -5.79 -1.02 6.40
C ALA A 32 -4.35 -0.49 6.61
N ALA A 33 -3.77 0.19 5.61
CA ALA A 33 -2.46 0.82 5.73
C ALA A 33 -2.43 1.92 6.80
N VAL A 34 -3.48 2.76 6.86
CA VAL A 34 -3.61 3.82 7.88
C VAL A 34 -3.71 3.22 9.28
N LYS A 35 -4.48 2.14 9.46
CA LYS A 35 -4.57 1.41 10.74
C LYS A 35 -3.21 0.86 11.17
N ILE A 36 -2.44 0.28 10.26
CA ILE A 36 -1.06 -0.15 10.54
C ILE A 36 -0.20 1.04 10.96
N ALA A 37 -0.26 2.16 10.24
CA ALA A 37 0.51 3.36 10.59
C ALA A 37 0.13 3.92 11.98
N VAL A 38 -1.14 3.88 12.36
CA VAL A 38 -1.60 4.26 13.71
C VAL A 38 -1.03 3.31 14.76
N LYS A 39 -1.02 1.99 14.51
CA LYS A 39 -0.39 1.01 15.41
C LYS A 39 1.10 1.27 15.58
N VAL A 40 1.83 1.49 14.48
CA VAL A 40 3.27 1.84 14.52
C VAL A 40 3.49 3.05 15.41
N LYS A 41 2.72 4.13 15.20
CA LYS A 41 2.83 5.36 16.00
C LYS A 41 2.56 5.12 17.48
N ALA A 42 1.63 4.22 17.83
CA ALA A 42 1.33 3.87 19.21
C ALA A 42 2.46 3.07 19.88
N GLU A 43 3.17 2.24 19.11
CA GLU A 43 4.34 1.46 19.57
C GLU A 43 5.64 2.29 19.59
N THR A 44 5.69 3.42 18.87
CA THR A 44 6.87 4.29 18.81
C THR A 44 7.11 5.02 20.13
N GLN A 45 8.28 4.79 20.71
CA GLN A 45 8.79 5.55 21.85
C GLN A 45 9.45 6.86 21.38
N GLY A 46 8.64 7.82 20.94
CA GLY A 46 9.11 9.11 20.43
C GLY A 46 8.07 9.83 19.58
N THR A 47 8.30 11.12 19.33
CA THR A 47 7.40 11.96 18.52
C THR A 47 7.99 12.33 17.16
N LYS A 48 9.24 11.94 16.90
CA LYS A 48 9.93 12.28 15.65
C LYS A 48 9.72 11.18 14.62
N LEU A 49 9.71 11.58 13.35
CA LEU A 49 9.56 10.64 12.23
C LEU A 49 10.67 9.57 12.20
N LYS A 50 11.90 9.91 12.63
CA LYS A 50 12.99 8.94 12.73
C LYS A 50 12.67 7.79 13.69
N ASP A 51 11.94 8.07 14.78
CA ASP A 51 11.59 7.08 15.79
C ASP A 51 10.50 6.16 15.23
N PHE A 52 9.55 6.74 14.47
CA PHE A 52 8.51 5.99 13.76
C PHE A 52 9.10 5.00 12.75
N VAL A 53 10.05 5.45 11.92
CA VAL A 53 10.73 4.58 10.94
C VAL A 53 11.50 3.46 11.65
N ALA A 54 12.20 3.78 12.75
CA ALA A 54 12.89 2.76 13.55
C ALA A 54 11.92 1.71 14.13
N THR A 55 10.73 2.11 14.61
CA THR A 55 9.70 1.16 15.07
C THR A 55 9.21 0.27 13.93
N LEU A 56 8.94 0.85 12.76
CA LEU A 56 8.50 0.12 11.57
C LEU A 56 9.53 -0.93 11.11
N GLU A 57 10.83 -0.62 11.28
CA GLU A 57 11.94 -1.52 10.94
C GLU A 57 12.30 -2.54 12.04
N SER A 58 11.85 -2.36 13.28
CA SER A 58 12.21 -3.25 14.39
C SER A 58 11.08 -4.19 14.80
N SER A 59 9.82 -3.77 14.64
CA SER A 59 8.65 -4.55 15.05
C SER A 59 8.32 -5.66 14.05
N ALA A 60 8.69 -6.91 14.40
CA ALA A 60 8.36 -8.11 13.63
C ALA A 60 6.85 -8.29 13.32
N PRO A 61 5.90 -8.08 14.26
CA PRO A 61 4.48 -8.23 13.95
C PRO A 61 3.99 -7.17 12.95
N ILE A 62 4.42 -5.92 13.09
CA ILE A 62 4.11 -4.85 12.14
C ILE A 62 4.64 -5.20 10.74
N LYS A 63 5.88 -5.69 10.64
CA LYS A 63 6.44 -6.12 9.34
C LYS A 63 5.63 -7.24 8.71
N SER A 64 5.12 -8.18 9.51
CA SER A 64 4.26 -9.26 9.01
C SER A 64 2.93 -8.70 8.50
N GLU A 65 2.29 -7.77 9.21
CA GLU A 65 1.06 -7.11 8.74
C GLU A 65 1.29 -6.34 7.43
N ILE A 66 2.40 -5.59 7.32
CA ILE A 66 2.78 -4.86 6.10
C ILE A 66 3.04 -5.84 4.95
N ALA A 67 3.77 -6.93 5.20
CA ALA A 67 4.06 -7.93 4.16
C ALA A 67 2.79 -8.61 3.65
N LYS A 68 1.83 -8.90 4.54
CA LYS A 68 0.52 -9.43 4.17
C LYS A 68 -0.27 -8.43 3.32
N LEU A 69 -0.39 -7.18 3.78
CA LEU A 69 -1.12 -6.15 3.02
C LEU A 69 -0.48 -5.91 1.65
N ARG A 70 0.85 -5.89 1.58
CA ARG A 70 1.58 -5.80 0.31
C ARG A 70 1.22 -6.95 -0.61
N HIS A 71 1.23 -8.18 -0.12
CA HIS A 71 0.87 -9.36 -0.90
C HIS A 71 -0.57 -9.26 -1.44
N ASP A 72 -1.53 -8.90 -0.59
CA ASP A 72 -2.94 -8.76 -0.98
C ASP A 72 -3.13 -7.68 -2.05
N VAL A 73 -2.41 -6.55 -1.94
CA VAL A 73 -2.42 -5.46 -2.93
C VAL A 73 -1.80 -5.89 -4.26
N GLU A 74 -0.66 -6.59 -4.23
CA GLU A 74 0.02 -7.11 -5.41
C GLU A 74 -0.84 -8.12 -6.16
N GLU A 75 -1.42 -9.09 -5.45
CA GLU A 75 -2.30 -10.10 -6.02
C GLU A 75 -3.55 -9.47 -6.66
N TYR A 76 -4.15 -8.45 -6.02
CA TYR A 76 -5.26 -7.73 -6.62
C TYR A 76 -4.84 -6.99 -7.89
N ALA A 77 -3.74 -6.24 -7.82
CA ALA A 77 -3.26 -5.42 -8.94
C ALA A 77 -2.82 -6.25 -10.15
N LYS A 78 -2.35 -7.49 -9.96
CA LYS A 78 -1.91 -8.40 -11.03
C LYS A 78 -3.05 -8.94 -11.89
N GLN A 79 -4.28 -8.94 -11.40
CA GLN A 79 -5.46 -9.42 -12.14
C GLN A 79 -5.77 -8.54 -13.36
N PHE A 80 -5.41 -7.26 -13.29
CA PHE A 80 -5.64 -6.27 -14.34
C PHE A 80 -4.54 -6.29 -15.41
N PRO A 81 -4.84 -5.94 -16.68
CA PRO A 81 -3.86 -5.88 -17.75
C PRO A 81 -2.69 -4.92 -17.44
N THR A 82 -1.57 -5.17 -18.10
CA THR A 82 -0.47 -4.22 -18.22
C THR A 82 -0.75 -3.29 -19.38
N ILE A 83 -0.40 -2.01 -19.24
CA ILE A 83 -0.64 -0.99 -20.26
C ILE A 83 0.68 -0.62 -20.90
N GLY A 84 0.77 -0.75 -22.22
CA GLY A 84 1.97 -0.42 -23.00
C GLY A 84 2.99 -1.56 -23.17
N PHE A 85 2.73 -2.76 -22.62
CA PHE A 85 3.55 -3.95 -22.82
C PHE A 85 2.78 -5.24 -22.46
N GLU A 86 3.26 -6.38 -22.94
CA GLU A 86 2.70 -7.72 -22.70
C GLU A 86 3.28 -8.35 -21.44
N LYS A 87 2.45 -9.03 -20.64
CA LYS A 87 2.88 -9.69 -19.40
C LYS A 87 3.82 -10.87 -19.69
N GLU A 88 3.59 -11.54 -20.80
CA GLU A 88 4.27 -12.76 -21.23
C GLU A 88 5.76 -12.53 -21.48
N THR A 89 6.12 -11.31 -21.92
CA THR A 89 7.48 -10.91 -22.28
C THR A 89 8.23 -10.25 -21.11
N MET A 90 7.60 -10.09 -19.95
CA MET A 90 8.23 -9.50 -18.78
C MET A 90 9.37 -10.38 -18.22
N LYS A 91 10.48 -9.74 -17.84
CA LYS A 91 11.59 -10.38 -17.13
C LYS A 91 11.20 -10.89 -15.74
N TYR A 92 10.32 -10.16 -15.05
CA TYR A 92 9.85 -10.47 -13.70
C TYR A 92 8.35 -10.77 -13.75
N LYS A 93 7.99 -12.02 -13.50
CA LYS A 93 6.61 -12.53 -13.60
C LYS A 93 5.96 -12.80 -12.24
N ASN A 94 6.75 -12.73 -11.17
CA ASN A 94 6.34 -13.00 -9.79
C ASN A 94 6.31 -11.71 -8.99
#